data_AF-A0A6G3R6R0-F1
#
_entry.id   AF-A0A6G3R6R0-F1
#
_cell.length_a   1.000
_cell.length_b   1.000
_cell.length_c   1.000
_cell.angle_alpha   90.00
_cell.angle_beta   90.00
_cell.angle_gamma   90.00
#
_symmetry.space_group_name_H-M   'P 1'
#
loop_
_entity.id
_entity.type
_entity.pdbx_description
1 polymer ?
#
loop_
_entity_poly.entity_id
_entity_poly.type
_entity_poly.pdbx_seq_one_letter_code
_entity_poly.pdbx_strand_id
1 'polypeptide(L)' 'MPSIALATAADVAYWTGRPVGTIWRWASEGRIKVYGKGRNARYDLMEIDPAERDKETQQVISPTPPPKIKAREADTHAA' A
#
# COMPACT_ATOMS: atom_id res chain seq x y z
N MET A 1 -20.08 -3.91 -8.93
CA MET A 1 -18.66 -4.00 -9.30
C MET A 1 -17.85 -3.69 -8.04
N PRO A 2 -16.85 -4.49 -7.65
CA PRO A 2 -15.97 -4.11 -6.55
C PRO A 2 -15.28 -2.79 -6.90
N SER A 3 -15.38 -1.81 -5.99
CA SER A 3 -14.70 -0.52 -6.12
C SER A 3 -13.25 -0.70 -5.68
N ILE A 4 -12.29 -0.36 -6.56
CA ILE A 4 -10.87 -0.31 -6.21
C ILE A 4 -10.54 1.11 -5.77
N ALA A 5 -9.99 1.27 -4.56
CA ALA A 5 -9.54 2.56 -4.05
C ALA A 5 -8.06 2.76 -4.40
N LEU A 6 -7.79 3.47 -5.51
CA LEU A 6 -6.43 3.72 -6.00
C LEU A 6 -5.81 4.98 -5.40
N ALA A 7 -4.80 4.80 -4.56
CA ALA A 7 -4.14 5.85 -3.80
C ALA A 7 -2.70 6.10 -4.30
N THR A 8 -2.17 7.31 -4.11
CA THR A 8 -0.73 7.57 -4.35
C THR A 8 0.12 7.00 -3.21
N ALA A 9 1.44 6.92 -3.39
CA ALA A 9 2.32 6.45 -2.31
C ALA A 9 2.27 7.36 -1.07
N ALA A 10 2.03 8.66 -1.25
CA ALA A 10 1.88 9.62 -0.13
C ALA A 10 0.57 9.38 0.64
N ASP A 11 -0.53 9.11 -0.07
CA ASP A 11 -1.81 8.79 0.55
C ASP A 11 -1.74 7.48 1.34
N VAL A 12 -1.08 6.45 0.79
CA VAL A 12 -0.88 5.18 1.49
C VAL A 12 0.05 5.35 2.70
N ALA A 13 1.10 6.19 2.58
CA ALA A 13 1.98 6.51 3.69
C ALA A 13 1.20 7.17 4.84
N TYR A 14 0.31 8.11 4.52
CA TYR A 14 -0.60 8.69 5.50
C TYR A 14 -1.54 7.64 6.09
N TRP A 15 -2.22 6.84 5.26
CA TRP A 15 -3.14 5.79 5.69
C TRP A 15 -2.51 4.81 6.68
N THR A 16 -1.28 4.39 6.40
CA THR A 16 -0.57 3.36 7.16
C THR A 16 0.30 3.89 8.29
N GLY A 17 0.47 5.21 8.39
CA GLY A 17 1.42 5.81 9.32
C GLY A 17 2.88 5.40 9.06
N ARG A 18 3.20 4.97 7.83
CA ARG A 18 4.55 4.52 7.43
C ARG A 18 5.18 5.52 6.46
N PRO A 19 6.51 5.64 6.40
CA PRO A 19 7.18 6.46 5.39
C PRO A 19 6.90 5.99 3.96
N VAL A 20 6.87 6.90 2.99
CA VAL A 20 6.69 6.59 1.55
C VAL A 20 7.66 5.52 1.04
N GLY A 21 8.93 5.56 1.48
CA GLY A 21 9.91 4.53 1.10
C GLY A 21 9.53 3.12 1.56
N THR A 22 8.78 2.99 2.65
CA THR A 22 8.24 1.69 3.11
C THR A 22 7.16 1.19 2.15
N ILE A 23 6.33 2.08 1.61
CA ILE A 23 5.29 1.72 0.63
C ILE A 23 5.94 1.22 -0.66
N TRP A 24 6.98 1.90 -1.14
CA TRP A 24 7.76 1.43 -2.28
C TRP A 24 8.39 0.08 -2.02
N ARG A 25 8.95 -0.13 -0.82
CA ARG A 25 9.52 -1.42 -0.41
C ARG A 25 8.45 -2.53 -0.38
N TRP A 26 7.26 -2.24 0.14
CA TRP A 26 6.17 -3.22 0.15
C TRP A 26 5.74 -3.59 -1.27
N ALA A 27 5.66 -2.62 -2.18
CA ALA A 27 5.31 -2.88 -3.56
C ALA A 27 6.39 -3.68 -4.30
N SER A 28 7.68 -3.36 -4.12
CA SER A 28 8.77 -4.11 -4.73
C SER A 28 8.89 -5.54 -4.19
N GLU A 29 8.52 -5.76 -2.93
CA GLU A 29 8.43 -7.08 -2.31
C GLU A 29 7.12 -7.82 -2.63
N GLY A 30 6.20 -7.24 -3.41
CA GLY A 30 4.95 -7.89 -3.80
C GLY A 30 3.93 -8.04 -2.66
N ARG A 31 4.05 -7.22 -1.61
CA ARG A 31 3.10 -7.21 -0.48
C ARG A 31 1.78 -6.52 -0.81
N ILE A 32 1.83 -5.52 -1.69
CA ILE A 32 0.68 -4.69 -2.08
C ILE A 32 0.61 -4.61 -3.61
N LYS A 33 -0.60 -4.56 -4.16
CA LYS A 33 -0.78 -4.36 -5.61
C LYS A 33 -0.45 -2.92 -6.01
N VAL A 34 0.24 -2.79 -7.13
CA VAL A 34 0.55 -1.51 -7.78
C VAL A 34 0.03 -1.51 -9.21
N TYR A 35 -0.58 -0.41 -9.60
CA TYR A 35 -1.11 -0.16 -10.93
C TYR A 35 -0.32 1.00 -11.56
N GLY A 36 0.12 0.83 -12.82
CA GLY A 36 0.95 1.81 -13.49
C GLY A 36 2.42 1.78 -13.05
N LYS A 37 3.21 2.76 -13.52
CA LYS A 37 4.66 2.84 -13.29
C LYS A 37 5.11 4.28 -13.06
N GLY A 38 6.26 4.45 -12.41
CA GLY A 38 6.89 5.76 -12.18
C GLY A 38 5.98 6.71 -11.38
N ARG A 39 5.88 7.97 -11.84
CA ARG A 39 5.06 9.01 -11.18
C ARG A 39 3.56 8.73 -11.20
N ASN A 40 3.09 7.86 -12.11
CA ASN A 40 1.68 7.52 -12.25
C ASN A 40 1.29 6.24 -11.49
N ALA A 41 2.20 5.66 -10.71
CA ALA A 41 1.91 4.46 -9.91
C ALA A 41 0.83 4.73 -8.86
N ARG A 42 -0.16 3.84 -8.79
CA ARG A 42 -1.25 3.85 -7.80
C ARG A 42 -1.31 2.52 -7.07
N TYR A 43 -1.69 2.54 -5.80
CA TYR A 43 -1.72 1.38 -4.92
C TYR A 43 -3.13 1.08 -4.49
N ASP A 44 -3.46 -0.20 -4.35
CA ASP A 44 -4.77 -0.62 -3.87
C ASP A 44 -4.86 -0.44 -2.35
N LEU A 45 -5.62 0.57 -1.92
CA LEU A 45 -5.81 0.86 -0.49
C LEU A 45 -6.69 -0.19 0.19
N MET A 46 -7.54 -0.90 -0.56
CA MET A 46 -8.46 -1.91 -0.01
C MET A 46 -7.74 -3.16 0.49
N GLU A 47 -6.46 -3.34 0.13
CA GLU A 47 -5.63 -4.46 0.58
C GLU A 47 -4.77 -4.13 1.81
N ILE A 48 -4.90 -2.92 2.37
CA ILE A 48 -4.00 -2.38 3.39
C ILE A 48 -4.81 -1.86 4.58
N ASP A 49 -4.54 -2.39 5.77
CA ASP A 49 -5.16 -1.89 7.00
C ASP A 49 -4.66 -0.47 7.34
N PRO A 50 -5.52 0.41 7.88
CA PRO A 50 -5.10 1.72 8.36
C PRO A 50 -4.19 1.62 9.59
N ALA A 51 -3.41 2.67 9.83
CA ALA A 51 -2.78 2.88 11.13
C ALA A 51 -3.82 3.13 12.21
N GLU A 52 -3.49 2.71 13.43
CA GLU A 52 -4.18 3.17 14.61
C GLU A 52 -3.80 4.62 14.90
N ARG A 53 -4.80 5.49 14.99
CA ARG A 53 -4.64 6.92 15.24
C ARG A 53 -5.46 7.37 16.43
N ASP A 54 -4.91 8.33 17.15
CA ASP A 54 -5.63 9.04 18.19
C ASP A 54 -6.81 9.82 17.58
N LYS A 55 -7.99 9.70 18.20
CA LYS A 55 -9.22 10.22 17.60
C LYS A 55 -9.28 11.76 17.61
N GLU A 56 -8.64 12.39 18.58
CA GLU A 56 -8.70 13.85 18.78
C GLU A 56 -7.58 14.57 18.04
N THR A 57 -6.36 14.02 18.09
CA THR A 57 -5.15 14.64 17.54
C THR A 57 -4.75 14.10 16.17
N GLN A 58 -5.36 12.99 15.73
CA GLN A 58 -4.99 12.26 14.51
C GLN A 58 -3.53 11.77 14.50
N GLN A 59 -2.82 11.80 15.63
CA GLN A 59 -1.46 11.29 15.71
C GLN A 59 -1.45 9.76 15.59
N VAL A 60 -0.40 9.21 14.97
CA VAL A 60 -0.24 7.76 14.83
C VAL A 60 0.12 7.17 16.19
N ILE A 61 -0.74 6.30 16.71
CA ILE A 61 -0.49 5.50 17.91
C ILE A 61 0.30 4.25 17.51
N SER A 62 -0.17 3.55 16.48
CA SER A 62 0.47 2.33 15.98
C SER A 62 0.40 2.28 14.46
N PRO A 63 1.54 2.20 13.74
CA PRO A 63 1.54 2.12 12.30
C PRO A 63 1.18 0.71 11.82
N THR A 64 0.56 0.61 10.64
CA THR A 64 0.17 -0.68 10.04
C THR A 64 1.36 -1.63 9.97
N PRO A 65 1.23 -2.90 10.43
CA PRO A 65 2.30 -3.88 10.27
C PRO A 65 2.58 -4.15 8.78
N PRO A 66 3.78 -4.65 8.42
CA PRO A 66 4.05 -5.05 7.04
C PRO A 66 3.03 -6.08 6.56
N PRO A 67 2.36 -5.86 5.41
CA PRO A 67 1.48 -6.87 4.85
C PRO A 67 2.27 -8.13 4.51
N LYS A 68 1.59 -9.28 4.45
CA LYS A 68 2.24 -10.53 4.06
C LYS A 68 2.73 -10.41 2.61
N ILE A 69 3.88 -11.00 2.33
CA ILE A 69 4.34 -11.17 0.95
C ILE A 69 3.33 -12.10 0.27
N LYS A 70 2.69 -11.62 -0.79
CA LYS A 70 1.85 -12.47 -1.63
C LYS A 70 2.81 -13.29 -2.47
N ALA A 71 2.63 -14.61 -2.53
CA ALA A 71 3.42 -15.43 -3.44
C ALA A 71 3.33 -14.78 -4.82
N ARG A 72 4.48 -14.43 -5.38
CA ARG A 72 4.57 -13.78 -6.68
C ARG A 72 3.89 -14.75 -7.65
N GLU A 73 2.69 -14.42 -8.14
CA GLU A 73 2.15 -15.07 -9.33
C GLU A 73 3.20 -14.78 -10.41
N ALA A 74 4.03 -15.79 -10.67
CA ALA A 74 5.13 -15.71 -11.60
C ALA A 74 4.54 -15.32 -12.95
N ASP A 75 4.94 -14.15 -13.44
CA ASP A 75 4.93 -13.69 -14.81
C ASP A 75 4.23 -14.61 -15.84
N THR A 76 2.89 -14.69 -15.80
CA THR A 76 2.09 -15.23 -16.92
C THR A 76 1.90 -14.13 -17.96
N HIS A 77 3.01 -13.68 -18.56
CA HIS A 77 3.00 -12.93 -19.81
C HIS A 77 4.33 -13.18 -20.55
N ALA A 78 4.54 -14.46 -20.90
CA ALA A 78 5.51 -14.87 -21.89
C ALA A 78 4.82 -15.83 -22.88
N ALA A 79 4.38 -15.28 -24.01
CA ALA A 79 4.23 -15.93 -25.32
C ALA A 79 3.75 -14.87 -26.32
#